data_AF-A0A418GJR5-F1
#
_entry.id   AF-A0A418GJR5-F1
#
_cell.length_a   1.000
_cell.length_b   1.000
_cell.length_c   1.000
_cell.angle_alpha   90.00
_cell.angle_beta   90.00
_cell.angle_gamma   90.00
#
_symmetry.space_group_name_H-M   'P 1'
#
loop_
_entity.id
_entity.type
_entity.pdbx_description
1 polymer ?
#
loop_
_entity_poly.entity_id
_entity_poly.type
_entity_poly.pdbx_seq_one_letter_code
_entity_poly.pdbx_strand_id
1 'polypeptide(L)'
;CEKCGSEMHLKMGRFGKYMACTNEECKNTRKILRNGEVAPPKEDPVPLPELPCEKSDAYFVLRDGAAGVFLAANTFPKSRETRAPLVEELYRFRDRLPEKLRYLADAPQQD
;
A
#
# COMPACT_ATOMS: atom_id res chain seq x y z
N CYS A 1 -15.94 -5.79 8.97
CA CYS A 1 -15.20 -4.66 8.36
C CYS A 1 -13.88 -4.59 9.08
N GLU A 2 -12.75 -4.56 8.37
CA GLU A 2 -11.42 -4.57 9.00
C GLU A 2 -11.12 -3.33 9.84
N LYS A 3 -11.83 -2.22 9.61
CA LYS A 3 -11.63 -0.96 10.34
C LYS A 3 -12.50 -0.81 11.59
N CYS A 4 -13.71 -1.34 11.59
CA CYS A 4 -14.69 -1.11 12.67
C CYS A 4 -15.38 -2.38 13.20
N GLY A 5 -15.02 -3.57 12.70
CA GLY A 5 -15.61 -4.84 13.13
C GLY A 5 -17.02 -5.12 12.58
N SER A 6 -17.80 -4.10 12.17
CA SER A 6 -19.19 -4.25 11.70
C SER A 6 -19.33 -5.10 10.43
N GLU A 7 -20.54 -5.60 10.16
CA GLU A 7 -20.83 -6.39 8.96
C GLU A 7 -20.59 -5.60 7.66
N MET A 8 -20.43 -6.32 6.55
CA MET A 8 -20.24 -5.76 5.23
C MET A 8 -21.26 -6.36 4.25
N HIS A 9 -21.94 -5.52 3.48
CA HIS A 9 -22.95 -5.94 2.51
C HIS A 9 -22.39 -5.91 1.08
N LEU A 10 -22.82 -6.88 0.29
CA LEU A 10 -22.55 -6.93 -1.14
C LEU A 10 -23.34 -5.86 -1.88
N LYS A 11 -22.65 -4.93 -2.55
CA LYS A 11 -23.24 -3.90 -3.42
C LYS A 11 -22.64 -3.99 -4.82
N MET A 12 -23.37 -3.47 -5.81
CA MET A 12 -22.90 -3.39 -7.20
C MET A 12 -22.70 -1.92 -7.57
N GLY A 13 -21.52 -1.58 -8.10
CA GLY A 13 -21.17 -0.23 -8.52
C GLY A 13 -20.62 -0.19 -9.93
N ARG A 14 -20.20 1.01 -10.39
CA ARG A 14 -19.69 1.22 -11.76
C ARG A 14 -18.50 0.32 -12.15
N PHE A 15 -17.72 -0.14 -11.18
CA PHE A 15 -16.53 -0.97 -11.38
C PHE A 15 -16.75 -2.46 -11.03
N GLY A 16 -18.00 -2.88 -10.82
CA GLY A 16 -18.36 -4.25 -10.45
C GLY A 16 -18.88 -4.39 -9.02
N LYS A 17 -18.91 -5.64 -8.52
CA LYS A 17 -19.36 -5.98 -7.17
C LYS A 17 -18.30 -5.57 -6.13
N TYR A 18 -18.75 -5.06 -4.99
CA TYR A 18 -17.89 -4.65 -3.87
C TYR A 18 -18.61 -4.88 -2.54
N MET A 19 -17.84 -5.09 -1.47
CA MET A 19 -18.34 -5.15 -0.10
C MET A 19 -18.29 -3.75 0.50
N ALA A 20 -19.41 -3.25 1.00
CA ALA A 20 -19.51 -1.97 1.71
C ALA A 20 -19.79 -2.22 3.19
N CYS A 21 -19.13 -1.49 4.09
CA CYS A 21 -19.48 -1.55 5.50
C CYS A 21 -20.92 -1.06 5.74
N THR A 22 -21.62 -1.69 6.68
CA THR A 22 -22.97 -1.30 7.11
C THR A 22 -23.01 -0.04 7.96
N ASN A 23 -21.91 0.25 8.67
CA ASN A 23 -21.83 1.41 9.53
C ASN A 23 -21.70 2.68 8.68
N GLU A 24 -22.62 3.63 8.86
CA GLU A 24 -22.64 4.92 8.16
C GLU A 24 -21.41 5.80 8.46
N GLU A 25 -20.82 5.63 9.64
CA GLU A 25 -19.57 6.31 10.02
C GLU A 25 -18.34 5.69 9.34
N CYS A 26 -18.44 4.43 8.91
CA CYS A 26 -17.34 3.70 8.27
C CYS A 26 -17.52 3.62 6.75
N LYS A 27 -16.94 4.56 6.00
CA LYS A 27 -16.94 4.55 4.51
C LYS A 27 -15.99 3.51 3.89
N ASN A 28 -15.65 2.44 4.61
CA ASN A 28 -14.75 1.42 4.09
C ASN A 28 -15.44 0.54 3.05
N THR A 29 -14.76 0.34 1.91
CA THR A 29 -15.24 -0.53 0.83
C THR A 29 -14.12 -1.46 0.37
N ARG A 30 -14.47 -2.73 0.13
CA ARG A 30 -13.53 -3.73 -0.39
C ARG A 30 -14.00 -4.22 -1.75
N LYS A 31 -13.08 -4.25 -2.70
CA LYS A 31 -13.37 -4.74 -4.06
C LYS A 31 -13.49 -6.27 -4.04
N ILE A 32 -14.43 -6.80 -4.81
CA ILE A 32 -14.51 -8.24 -5.06
C ILE A 32 -13.78 -8.51 -6.37
N LEU A 33 -12.86 -9.48 -6.34
CA LEU A 33 -12.11 -9.93 -7.49
C LEU A 33 -13.03 -10.71 -8.45
N ARG A 34 -12.61 -10.89 -9.70
CA ARG A 34 -13.42 -11.59 -10.71
C ARG A 34 -13.69 -13.07 -10.34
N ASN A 35 -12.86 -13.66 -9.50
CA ASN A 35 -13.01 -15.01 -8.96
C ASN A 35 -14.04 -15.11 -7.82
N GLY A 36 -14.64 -13.98 -7.38
CA GLY A 36 -15.61 -13.94 -6.29
C GLY A 36 -15.00 -13.73 -4.90
N GLU A 37 -13.69 -13.71 -4.77
CA GLU A 37 -13.02 -13.47 -3.49
C GLU A 37 -12.91 -11.98 -3.17
N VAL A 38 -12.96 -11.65 -1.88
CA VAL A 38 -12.75 -10.27 -1.43
C VAL A 38 -11.26 -9.97 -1.55
N ALA A 39 -10.91 -8.90 -2.27
CA ALA A 39 -9.51 -8.48 -2.41
C ALA A 39 -8.88 -8.34 -1.02
N PRO A 40 -7.64 -8.84 -0.81
CA PRO A 40 -6.97 -8.76 0.48
C PRO A 40 -6.91 -7.30 0.97
N PRO A 41 -6.83 -7.09 2.30
CA PRO A 41 -6.59 -5.76 2.83
C PRO A 41 -5.34 -5.17 2.16
N LYS A 42 -5.40 -3.89 1.80
CA LYS A 42 -4.19 -3.19 1.36
C LYS A 42 -3.27 -3.08 2.55
N GLU A 43 -1.98 -3.34 2.34
CA GLU A 43 -0.98 -3.11 3.38
C GLU A 43 -0.91 -1.63 3.73
N ASP A 44 -0.62 -1.35 4.99
CA ASP A 44 -0.35 0.00 5.42
C ASP A 44 0.94 0.53 4.77
N PRO A 45 0.96 1.80 4.35
CA PRO A 45 2.14 2.42 3.78
C PRO A 45 3.25 2.50 4.83
N VAL A 46 4.48 2.18 4.45
CA VAL A 46 5.64 2.22 5.35
C VAL A 46 6.37 3.55 5.17
N PRO A 47 6.33 4.49 6.13
CA PRO A 47 7.08 5.73 6.05
C PRO A 47 8.57 5.46 6.26
N LEU A 48 9.42 6.05 5.41
CA LEU A 48 10.87 5.99 5.51
C LEU A 48 11.45 7.42 5.65
N PRO A 49 11.36 8.06 6.83
CA PRO A 49 11.86 9.41 7.05
C PRO A 49 13.36 9.58 6.75
N GLU A 50 14.14 8.51 6.86
CA GLU A 50 15.58 8.50 6.60
C GLU A 50 15.93 8.49 5.11
N LEU A 51 14.92 8.40 4.24
CA LEU A 51 15.09 8.41 2.80
C LEU A 51 14.47 9.69 2.20
N PRO A 52 15.24 10.78 2.07
CA PRO A 52 14.75 12.03 1.53
C PRO A 52 14.42 11.91 0.04
N CYS A 53 13.48 12.73 -0.42
CA CYS A 53 13.18 12.91 -1.83
C CYS A 53 14.26 13.76 -2.51
N GLU A 54 14.51 13.54 -3.79
CA GLU A 54 15.53 14.29 -4.54
C GLU A 54 15.07 15.71 -4.86
N LYS A 55 13.77 15.90 -5.12
CA LYS A 55 13.21 17.16 -5.65
C LYS A 55 12.52 18.01 -4.59
N SER A 56 12.48 17.56 -3.33
CA SER A 56 11.75 18.26 -2.27
C SER A 56 12.26 17.86 -0.89
N ASP A 57 12.04 18.70 0.13
CA ASP A 57 12.32 18.41 1.55
C ASP A 57 11.38 17.36 2.17
N ALA A 58 10.75 16.53 1.34
CA ALA A 58 9.92 15.41 1.78
C ALA A 58 10.78 14.15 1.94
N TYR A 59 10.18 13.11 2.53
CA TYR A 59 10.76 11.78 2.58
C TYR A 59 9.89 10.77 1.82
N PHE A 60 10.49 9.65 1.45
CA PHE A 60 9.82 8.59 0.72
C PHE A 60 8.98 7.70 1.64
N VAL A 61 7.85 7.25 1.12
CA VAL A 61 6.92 6.31 1.76
C VAL A 61 6.77 5.13 0.82
N LEU A 62 7.07 3.92 1.30
CA LEU A 62 6.88 2.69 0.55
C LEU A 62 5.39 2.34 0.53
N ARG A 63 4.87 2.11 -0.67
CA ARG A 63 3.47 1.79 -0.94
C ARG A 63 3.38 0.55 -1.80
N ASP A 64 2.33 -0.23 -1.55
CA ASP A 64 1.98 -1.40 -2.35
C ASP A 64 0.94 -1.02 -3.42
N GLY A 65 1.32 -1.12 -4.68
CA GLY A 65 0.52 -0.78 -5.85
C GLY A 65 0.07 -2.02 -6.62
N ALA A 66 -0.76 -1.82 -7.66
CA ALA A 66 -1.23 -2.92 -8.49
C ALA A 66 -0.12 -3.60 -9.31
N ALA A 67 0.97 -2.88 -9.61
CA ALA A 67 2.12 -3.38 -10.36
C ALA A 67 3.29 -3.82 -9.46
N GLY A 68 3.15 -3.71 -8.14
CA GLY A 68 4.21 -3.93 -7.16
C GLY A 68 4.46 -2.74 -6.26
N VAL A 69 5.55 -2.83 -5.49
CA VAL A 69 5.92 -1.83 -4.49
C VAL A 69 6.65 -0.64 -5.11
N PHE A 70 6.40 0.54 -4.57
CA PHE A 70 7.03 1.78 -5.03
C PHE A 70 7.20 2.76 -3.87
N LEU A 71 8.21 3.63 -3.99
CA LEU A 71 8.41 4.76 -3.10
C LEU A 71 7.66 5.97 -3.65
N ALA A 72 6.96 6.69 -2.78
CA ALA A 72 6.26 7.94 -3.10
C ALA A 72 6.54 9.00 -2.05
N ALA A 73 6.66 10.26 -2.46
CA ALA A 73 6.85 11.36 -1.51
C ALA A 73 5.68 11.46 -0.49
N ASN A 74 6.01 11.67 0.79
CA ASN A 74 5.01 11.82 1.85
C ASN A 74 4.06 13.02 1.62
N THR A 75 4.54 14.07 0.96
CA THR A 75 3.78 15.30 0.71
C THR A 75 2.89 15.23 -0.53
N PHE A 76 2.66 14.04 -1.10
CA PHE A 76 1.71 13.86 -2.21
C PHE A 76 0.33 14.45 -1.87
N PRO A 77 -0.30 15.26 -2.75
CA PRO A 77 -0.02 15.46 -4.18
C PRO A 77 0.94 16.62 -4.51
N LYS A 78 1.53 17.31 -3.51
CA LYS A 78 2.42 18.47 -3.71
C LYS A 78 3.74 18.05 -4.37
N SER A 79 4.37 17.00 -3.83
CA SER A 79 5.49 16.31 -4.50
C SER A 79 4.98 15.03 -5.14
N ARG A 80 5.17 14.89 -6.46
CA ARG A 80 4.75 13.72 -7.25
C ARG A 80 5.93 12.81 -7.59
N GLU A 81 6.97 12.87 -6.77
CA GLU A 81 8.14 12.01 -6.93
C GLU A 81 7.78 10.57 -6.53
N THR A 82 7.96 9.67 -7.49
CA THR A 82 7.76 8.24 -7.31
C THR A 82 8.89 7.47 -8.00
N ARG A 83 9.41 6.44 -7.36
CA ARG A 83 10.43 5.55 -7.94
C ARG A 83 10.32 4.13 -7.38
N ALA A 84 10.98 3.18 -8.03
CA ALA A 84 11.16 1.85 -7.47
C ALA A 84 12.13 1.90 -6.27
N PRO A 85 11.89 1.12 -5.20
CA PRO A 85 12.87 0.95 -4.13
C PRO A 85 14.08 0.16 -4.63
N LEU A 86 15.27 0.53 -4.17
CA LEU A 86 16.48 -0.28 -4.37
C LEU A 86 16.50 -1.44 -3.38
N VAL A 87 17.10 -2.57 -3.75
CA VAL A 87 17.23 -3.74 -2.87
C VAL A 87 18.05 -3.39 -1.61
N GLU A 88 19.12 -2.60 -1.75
CA GLU A 88 19.91 -2.09 -0.63
C GLU A 88 19.07 -1.27 0.37
N GLU A 89 18.14 -0.45 -0.13
CA GLU A 89 17.23 0.34 0.71
C GLU A 89 16.24 -0.57 1.44
N LEU A 90 15.67 -1.56 0.75
CA LEU A 90 14.76 -2.53 1.36
C LEU A 90 15.46 -3.37 2.43
N TYR A 91 16.72 -3.75 2.21
CA TYR A 91 17.53 -4.43 3.20
C TYR A 91 17.76 -3.58 4.44
N ARG A 92 18.09 -2.29 4.26
CA ARG A 92 18.28 -1.35 5.38
C ARG A 92 17.03 -1.21 6.25
N PHE A 93 15.84 -1.24 5.66
CA PHE A 93 14.57 -1.07 6.35
C PHE A 93 13.79 -2.36 6.57
N ARG A 94 14.46 -3.52 6.50
CA ARG A 94 13.83 -4.85 6.56
C ARG A 94 12.87 -5.03 7.73
N ASP A 95 13.20 -4.51 8.90
CA ASP A 95 12.37 -4.63 10.11
C ASP A 95 11.03 -3.88 10.01
N ARG A 96 10.99 -2.81 9.20
CA ARG A 96 9.77 -2.02 8.96
C ARG A 96 8.95 -2.54 7.80
N LEU A 97 9.50 -3.44 6.99
CA LEU A 97 8.78 -4.03 5.87
C LEU A 97 7.71 -5.00 6.38
N PRO A 98 6.50 -4.97 5.78
CA PRO A 98 5.48 -5.97 6.05
C PRO A 98 6.01 -7.35 5.65
N GLU A 99 5.54 -8.38 6.36
CA GLU A 99 6.07 -9.75 6.24
C GLU A 99 6.10 -10.24 4.78
N LYS A 100 5.04 -9.94 4.03
CA LYS A 100 4.93 -10.29 2.62
C LYS A 100 5.99 -9.67 1.72
N LEU A 101 6.65 -8.59 2.12
CA LEU A 101 7.66 -7.88 1.32
C LEU A 101 9.08 -8.17 1.77
N ARG A 102 9.26 -8.91 2.88
CA ARG A 102 10.60 -9.21 3.41
C ARG A 102 11.47 -9.99 2.43
N TYR A 103 10.87 -10.82 1.58
CA TYR A 103 11.60 -11.54 0.54
C TYR A 103 12.29 -10.60 -0.46
N LEU A 104 11.78 -9.39 -0.68
CA LEU A 104 12.40 -8.41 -1.58
C LEU A 104 13.71 -7.86 -1.00
N ALA A 105 13.84 -7.84 0.32
CA ALA A 105 15.08 -7.43 0.99
C ALA A 105 16.17 -8.51 0.94
N ASP A 106 15.80 -9.77 0.69
CA ASP A 106 16.74 -10.90 0.58
C ASP A 106 17.31 -11.07 -0.84
N ALA A 107 16.86 -10.27 -1.81
CA ALA A 107 17.39 -10.29 -3.16
C ALA A 107 18.86 -9.83 -3.21
N PRO A 108 19.64 -10.25 -4.23
CA PRO A 108 20.99 -9.73 -4.41
C PRO A 108 20.97 -8.21 -4.58
N GLN A 109 21.83 -7.53 -3.82
CA GLN A 109 21.88 -6.06 -3.75
C GLN A 109 22.55 -5.43 -4.97
N GLN A 110 23.39 -6.20 -5.66
CA GLN A 110 24.15 -5.82 -6.84
C GLN A 110 23.98 -6.92 -7.89
N ASP A 111 24.03 -6.54 -9.17
CA ASP A 111 23.97 -7.46 -10.32
C ASP A 111 25.24 -8.33 -10.39
#